data_AF-A0A8S1S4N2-F1
#
_entry.id   AF-A0A8S1S4N2-F1
#
_cell.length_a   1.000
_cell.length_b   1.000
_cell.length_c   1.000
_cell.angle_alpha   90.00
_cell.angle_beta   90.00
_cell.angle_gamma   90.00
#
_symmetry.space_group_name_H-M   'P 1'
#
loop_
_entity.id
_entity.type
_entity.pdbx_description
1 polymer ?
#
loop_
_entity_poly.entity_id
_entity_poly.type
_entity_poly.pdbx_seq_one_letter_code
_entity_poly.pdbx_strand_id
1 'polypeptide(L)'
;MKCFIIIAILFYSVDCQEQQFTYRLSVDSKRKLEELQQKLNQKEWEPLRIHFEYLSSNYDQNYTKYITEILEMVSTFFYRFLLVQRMNEKITFKKNYPKAFYGFQINQSLMNQSYDTDLVIFVNIENSAKFYKAYCGPNVYDEQSLRPIMGLMSWNMNYTKIDRNDKIQYESNLESAIHEVIHGLGFTYDYFSKYYDSVTGKNYELPNFYKQNNVTYLSTPRLINFARAYFNCSNLTGIQMEDNGGPGTSDYHFERLLLYNELMTGSQLTGNLLITDFTFQLLQDTGFYRLSDYSPDQTQWGRNKGCEFVNKYCNNNFTEFCYEKNAESCSYDRTGQSVCMQETLSGQCMYQQIYTDQLCKNDQNQIQNKSSQIISYYGDDSICIKGSISPIESFQKFTCQKFYCDVNDKLKIIIGDLEFDCSQSAQIQLPNGYFGNLECPYNPEKVCQFRNDCPNSCGMNGFCINRQCICAKGYSGLDCQQICDGYRYQGFCLENCPNLTYPLDSIKFCIGCPGNCDSCSNYNQCIKCKSGYLLREGFCDNFILDKELGSSNSHFFNESNNPQSSEQNSAEIIISTNCNILIIYLLLLMLLY
;
A
#
# COMPACT_ATOMS: atom_id res chain seq x y z
N MET A 1 13.82 -55.58 39.45
CA MET A 1 14.41 -54.43 40.16
C MET A 1 14.49 -53.28 39.16
N LYS A 2 13.64 -52.24 39.33
CA LYS A 2 13.79 -50.81 38.91
C LYS A 2 14.10 -50.52 37.42
N CYS A 3 13.40 -49.68 36.66
CA CYS A 3 12.29 -48.75 36.84
C CYS A 3 11.67 -48.53 35.45
N PHE A 4 10.35 -48.69 35.29
CA PHE A 4 9.61 -48.17 34.13
C PHE A 4 9.17 -46.74 34.47
N ILE A 5 9.68 -45.76 33.73
CA ILE A 5 9.17 -44.39 33.76
C ILE A 5 7.97 -44.34 32.82
N ILE A 6 6.79 -44.23 33.41
CA ILE A 6 5.56 -43.86 32.72
C ILE A 6 5.68 -42.36 32.43
N ILE A 7 5.91 -41.98 31.18
CA ILE A 7 5.71 -40.60 30.73
C ILE A 7 4.25 -40.48 30.32
N ALA A 8 3.43 -39.99 31.25
CA ALA A 8 2.12 -39.45 30.93
C ALA A 8 2.36 -38.14 30.16
N ILE A 9 2.20 -38.18 28.84
CA ILE A 9 2.09 -36.97 28.02
C ILE A 9 0.68 -36.43 28.27
N LEU A 10 0.57 -35.58 29.29
CA LEU A 10 -0.53 -34.63 29.41
C LEU A 10 -0.39 -33.64 28.25
N PHE A 11 -1.08 -33.93 27.15
CA PHE A 11 -1.43 -32.89 26.19
C PHE A 11 -2.36 -31.92 26.93
N TYR A 12 -1.76 -30.87 27.51
CA TYR A 12 -2.46 -29.62 27.70
C TYR A 12 -2.73 -29.06 26.31
N SER A 13 -3.86 -29.45 25.73
CA SER A 13 -4.55 -28.63 24.74
C SER A 13 -4.90 -27.32 25.46
N VAL A 14 -4.02 -26.33 25.34
CA VAL A 14 -4.43 -24.94 25.50
C VAL A 14 -5.32 -24.68 24.29
N ASP A 15 -6.61 -24.91 24.48
CA ASP A 15 -7.66 -24.33 23.65
C ASP A 15 -7.43 -22.83 23.65
N CYS A 16 -6.73 -22.34 22.64
CA CYS A 16 -6.79 -20.94 22.28
C CYS A 16 -8.18 -20.77 21.67
N GLN A 17 -9.18 -20.53 22.52
CA GLN A 17 -10.48 -20.07 22.07
C GLN A 17 -10.25 -18.75 21.33
N GLU A 18 -10.20 -18.83 20.00
CA GLU A 18 -10.41 -17.72 19.09
C GLU A 18 -11.81 -17.15 19.34
N GLN A 19 -11.92 -16.27 20.32
CA GLN A 19 -13.06 -15.38 20.43
C GLN A 19 -12.81 -14.16 19.56
N GLN A 20 -12.90 -14.38 18.24
CA GLN A 20 -13.05 -13.32 17.26
C GLN A 20 -14.48 -12.75 17.39
N PHE A 21 -14.75 -12.03 18.48
CA PHE A 21 -15.99 -11.27 18.62
C PHE A 21 -15.89 -9.98 17.80
N THR A 22 -15.94 -10.12 16.48
CA THR A 22 -16.35 -9.00 15.61
C THR A 22 -17.75 -8.59 16.05
N TYR A 23 -17.96 -7.32 16.40
CA TYR A 23 -19.28 -6.75 16.64
C TYR A 23 -20.12 -6.87 15.35
N ARG A 24 -20.81 -8.00 15.17
CA ARG A 24 -21.67 -8.24 14.00
C ARG A 24 -22.83 -7.26 14.03
N LEU A 25 -22.99 -6.50 12.94
CA LEU A 25 -24.21 -5.71 12.68
C LEU A 25 -25.40 -6.62 12.94
N SER A 26 -26.31 -6.20 13.81
CA SER A 26 -27.58 -6.92 13.98
C SER A 26 -28.27 -7.01 12.62
N VAL A 27 -29.05 -8.08 12.39
CA VAL A 27 -29.84 -8.23 11.15
C VAL A 27 -30.77 -7.03 10.94
N ASP A 28 -31.19 -6.36 12.02
CA ASP A 28 -31.97 -5.11 12.01
C ASP A 28 -31.20 -3.87 11.50
N SER A 29 -29.86 -3.87 11.57
CA SER A 29 -29.03 -2.78 11.07
C SER A 29 -29.01 -2.73 9.54
N LYS A 30 -29.17 -3.89 8.86
CA LYS A 30 -29.31 -3.95 7.40
C LYS A 30 -30.60 -3.27 6.90
N ARG A 31 -31.71 -3.41 7.64
CA ARG A 31 -33.00 -2.80 7.27
C ARG A 31 -33.03 -1.29 7.52
N LYS A 32 -32.34 -0.82 8.57
CA LYS A 32 -32.17 0.61 8.86
C LYS A 32 -31.30 1.35 7.83
N LEU A 33 -30.46 0.62 7.09
CA LEU A 33 -29.57 1.20 6.08
C LEU A 33 -30.34 1.89 4.95
N GLU A 34 -31.41 1.27 4.45
CA GLU A 34 -32.22 1.81 3.34
C GLU A 34 -32.98 3.10 3.73
N GLU A 35 -33.33 3.26 5.02
CA GLU A 35 -34.03 4.45 5.54
C GLU A 35 -33.07 5.60 5.93
N LEU A 36 -31.80 5.31 6.25
CA LEU A 36 -30.82 6.29 6.74
C LEU A 36 -29.92 6.87 5.62
N GLN A 37 -29.79 6.19 4.48
CA GLN A 37 -28.95 6.60 3.35
C GLN A 37 -29.31 7.98 2.77
N GLN A 38 -30.58 8.40 2.81
CA GLN A 38 -30.97 9.74 2.33
C GLN A 38 -30.39 10.90 3.17
N LYS A 39 -29.99 10.66 4.43
CA LYS A 39 -29.42 11.71 5.31
C LYS A 39 -27.91 11.89 5.16
N LEU A 40 -27.19 10.88 4.64
CA LEU A 40 -25.73 10.98 4.43
C LEU A 40 -25.40 11.90 3.25
N ASN A 41 -26.20 11.90 2.18
CA ASN A 41 -25.99 12.73 0.99
C ASN A 41 -26.09 14.25 1.24
N GLN A 42 -26.44 14.70 2.44
CA GLN A 42 -26.53 16.12 2.82
C GLN A 42 -25.31 16.62 3.60
N LYS A 43 -24.35 15.75 3.92
CA LYS A 43 -23.16 16.13 4.69
C LYS A 43 -21.99 16.50 3.78
N GLU A 44 -21.33 17.60 4.11
CA GLU A 44 -20.12 18.02 3.42
C GLU A 44 -18.96 17.05 3.69
N TRP A 45 -18.08 16.93 2.69
CA TRP A 45 -16.86 16.15 2.77
C TRP A 45 -15.75 16.99 3.41
N GLU A 46 -15.16 16.49 4.49
CA GLU A 46 -14.16 17.20 5.27
C GLU A 46 -12.89 16.35 5.45
N PRO A 47 -11.71 16.96 5.66
CA PRO A 47 -10.48 16.22 5.95
C PRO A 47 -10.64 15.21 7.09
N LEU A 48 -10.16 13.99 6.87
CA LEU A 48 -10.26 12.89 7.83
C LEU A 48 -9.38 13.13 9.06
N ARG A 49 -10.00 13.14 10.25
CA ARG A 49 -9.29 13.23 11.54
C ARG A 49 -9.18 11.86 12.18
N ILE A 50 -7.95 11.51 12.58
CA ILE A 50 -7.65 10.29 13.32
C ILE A 50 -7.03 10.68 14.66
N HIS A 51 -7.59 10.15 15.75
CA HIS A 51 -7.07 10.32 17.10
C HIS A 51 -6.47 9.00 17.56
N PHE A 52 -5.25 9.05 18.10
CA PHE A 52 -4.56 7.89 18.67
C PHE A 52 -4.59 7.98 20.20
N GLU A 53 -5.09 6.93 20.85
CA GLU A 53 -5.26 6.91 22.31
C GLU A 53 -4.55 5.70 22.92
N TYR A 54 -3.53 5.91 23.73
CA TYR A 54 -2.79 4.81 24.35
C TYR A 54 -3.61 4.11 25.44
N LEU A 55 -3.60 2.77 25.44
CA LEU A 55 -4.35 1.98 26.44
C LEU A 55 -3.83 2.15 27.88
N SER A 56 -2.55 2.49 28.02
CA SER A 56 -1.84 2.61 29.29
C SER A 56 -0.86 3.77 29.23
N SER A 57 -0.74 4.49 30.35
CA SER A 57 0.30 5.52 30.54
C SER A 57 1.63 4.95 31.05
N ASN A 58 1.71 3.64 31.30
CA ASN A 58 2.88 2.99 31.90
C ASN A 58 3.86 2.43 30.86
N TYR A 59 3.63 2.65 29.57
CA TYR A 59 4.55 2.22 28.52
C TYR A 59 5.88 2.98 28.58
N ASP A 60 6.92 2.41 27.96
CA ASP A 60 8.23 3.08 27.88
C ASP A 60 8.08 4.45 27.21
N GLN A 61 8.56 5.50 27.87
CA GLN A 61 8.31 6.89 27.46
C GLN A 61 9.05 7.26 26.17
N ASN A 62 10.28 6.78 26.00
CA ASN A 62 11.07 7.05 24.79
C ASN A 62 10.43 6.39 23.57
N TYR A 63 9.97 5.16 23.77
CA TYR A 63 9.25 4.41 22.76
C TYR A 63 7.91 5.04 22.42
N THR A 64 7.11 5.38 23.42
CA THR A 64 5.80 6.03 23.25
C THR A 64 5.96 7.35 22.49
N LYS A 65 6.98 8.16 22.83
CA LYS A 65 7.29 9.40 22.12
C LYS A 65 7.61 9.15 20.64
N TYR A 66 8.46 8.17 20.35
CA TYR A 66 8.81 7.83 18.96
C TYR A 66 7.58 7.37 18.15
N ILE A 67 6.76 6.48 18.70
CA ILE A 67 5.53 6.03 18.04
C ILE A 67 4.54 7.19 17.87
N THR A 68 4.44 8.09 18.86
CA THR A 68 3.58 9.28 18.75
C THR A 68 4.00 10.15 17.56
N GLU A 69 5.30 10.41 17.39
CA GLU A 69 5.84 11.17 16.24
C GLU A 69 5.50 10.51 14.89
N ILE A 70 5.60 9.18 14.81
CA ILE A 70 5.18 8.41 13.62
C ILE A 70 3.67 8.58 13.37
N LEU A 71 2.84 8.37 14.40
CA LEU A 71 1.39 8.42 14.27
C LEU A 71 0.87 9.84 13.98
N GLU A 72 1.53 10.90 14.45
CA GLU A 72 1.23 12.28 14.06
C GLU A 72 1.48 12.50 12.55
N MET A 73 2.53 11.90 12.00
CA MET A 73 2.77 11.92 10.55
C MET A 73 1.70 11.13 9.80
N VAL A 74 1.27 9.97 10.32
CA VAL A 74 0.16 9.20 9.76
C VAL A 74 -1.14 10.00 9.76
N SER A 75 -1.47 10.70 10.85
CA SER A 75 -2.63 11.60 10.89
C SER A 75 -2.51 12.71 9.85
N THR A 76 -1.31 13.31 9.70
CA THR A 76 -1.07 14.33 8.68
C THR A 76 -1.28 13.78 7.27
N PHE A 77 -0.80 12.56 7.00
CA PHE A 77 -0.96 11.88 5.72
C PHE A 77 -2.44 11.70 5.36
N PHE A 78 -3.23 11.08 6.23
CA PHE A 78 -4.64 10.83 5.94
C PHE A 78 -5.51 12.08 5.95
N TYR A 79 -5.22 13.04 6.85
CA TYR A 79 -5.91 14.34 6.85
C TYR A 79 -5.69 15.09 5.53
N ARG A 80 -4.51 14.93 4.91
CA ARG A 80 -4.18 15.60 3.65
C ARG A 80 -4.81 14.93 2.43
N PHE A 81 -5.00 13.61 2.43
CA PHE A 81 -5.40 12.85 1.23
C PHE A 81 -6.83 12.29 1.25
N LEU A 82 -7.43 12.09 2.42
CA LEU A 82 -8.76 11.53 2.56
C LEU A 82 -9.73 12.55 3.13
N LEU A 83 -10.91 12.60 2.50
CA LEU A 83 -12.08 13.29 2.99
C LEU A 83 -13.08 12.27 3.53
N VAL A 84 -13.87 12.68 4.52
CA VAL A 84 -14.91 11.88 5.17
C VAL A 84 -16.17 12.73 5.36
N GLN A 85 -17.34 12.09 5.36
CA GLN A 85 -18.56 12.72 5.84
C GLN A 85 -18.63 12.62 7.37
N ARG A 86 -18.34 13.74 8.04
CA ARG A 86 -18.18 13.80 9.49
C ARG A 86 -19.48 13.50 10.26
N MET A 87 -19.34 12.84 11.41
CA MET A 87 -20.46 12.66 12.34
C MET A 87 -20.74 13.97 13.09
N ASN A 88 -22.01 14.29 13.33
CA ASN A 88 -22.38 15.53 14.01
C ASN A 88 -22.04 15.49 15.50
N GLU A 89 -21.96 14.28 16.05
CA GLU A 89 -21.67 14.03 17.45
C GLU A 89 -20.23 13.52 17.60
N LYS A 90 -19.60 13.89 18.70
CA LYS A 90 -18.30 13.34 19.10
C LYS A 90 -18.41 11.84 19.31
N ILE A 91 -17.33 11.12 18.99
CA ILE A 91 -17.27 9.68 19.20
C ILE A 91 -17.25 9.39 20.70
N THR A 92 -18.18 8.57 21.17
CA THR A 92 -18.31 8.15 22.57
C THR A 92 -18.53 6.65 22.65
N PHE A 93 -18.10 6.03 23.74
CA PHE A 93 -18.25 4.59 23.93
C PHE A 93 -19.70 4.24 24.31
N LYS A 94 -20.37 3.43 23.50
CA LYS A 94 -21.75 2.99 23.76
C LYS A 94 -21.78 1.69 24.57
N LYS A 95 -22.87 1.46 25.31
CA LYS A 95 -23.05 0.30 26.18
C LYS A 95 -22.95 -1.06 25.44
N ASN A 96 -23.31 -1.08 24.16
CA ASN A 96 -23.28 -2.26 23.30
C ASN A 96 -21.93 -2.51 22.62
N TYR A 97 -20.96 -1.60 22.74
CA TYR A 97 -19.63 -1.79 22.14
C TYR A 97 -18.81 -2.81 22.95
N PRO A 98 -17.98 -3.63 22.27
CA PRO A 98 -17.15 -4.60 22.94
C PRO A 98 -16.10 -3.89 23.79
N LYS A 99 -15.98 -4.27 25.07
CA LYS A 99 -15.02 -3.66 26.01
C LYS A 99 -13.58 -4.10 25.80
N ALA A 100 -13.35 -5.05 24.88
CA ALA A 100 -12.05 -5.57 24.55
C ALA A 100 -11.88 -5.64 23.04
N PHE A 101 -10.76 -5.12 22.54
CA PHE A 101 -10.38 -5.15 21.14
C PHE A 101 -9.15 -6.04 21.00
N TYR A 102 -9.19 -7.08 20.16
CA TYR A 102 -8.09 -8.05 19.99
C TYR A 102 -7.55 -8.64 21.31
N GLY A 103 -8.41 -8.81 22.31
CA GLY A 103 -8.04 -9.31 23.63
C GLY A 103 -7.57 -8.24 24.64
N PHE A 104 -7.33 -7.00 24.20
CA PHE A 104 -6.94 -5.89 25.08
C PHE A 104 -8.16 -5.15 25.61
N GLN A 105 -8.21 -4.96 26.93
CA GLN A 105 -9.32 -4.26 27.58
C GLN A 105 -9.21 -2.74 27.40
N ILE A 106 -10.30 -2.11 26.97
CA ILE A 106 -10.44 -0.66 27.00
C ILE A 106 -10.87 -0.27 28.41
N ASN A 107 -10.03 0.49 29.12
CA ASN A 107 -10.29 0.82 30.51
C ASN A 107 -11.48 1.79 30.67
N GLN A 108 -12.07 1.84 31.88
CA GLN A 108 -13.26 2.66 32.13
C GLN A 108 -13.01 4.17 31.94
N SER A 109 -11.79 4.65 32.21
CA SER A 109 -11.43 6.04 32.00
C SER A 109 -11.53 6.41 30.52
N LEU A 110 -10.95 5.60 29.63
CA LEU A 110 -11.00 5.76 28.18
C LEU A 110 -12.42 5.63 27.61
N MET A 111 -13.21 4.69 28.14
CA MET A 111 -14.62 4.53 27.74
C MET A 111 -15.49 5.72 28.13
N ASN A 112 -15.14 6.45 29.19
CA ASN A 112 -15.88 7.63 29.64
C ASN A 112 -15.51 8.92 28.88
N GLN A 113 -14.50 8.88 28.02
CA GLN A 113 -14.09 10.04 27.24
C GLN A 113 -15.00 10.28 26.03
N SER A 114 -14.90 11.50 25.50
CA SER A 114 -15.54 11.92 24.25
C SER A 114 -14.46 12.45 23.30
N TYR A 115 -14.38 11.88 22.11
CA TYR A 115 -13.35 12.17 21.13
C TYR A 115 -13.92 13.02 19.98
N ASP A 116 -13.37 14.21 19.79
CA ASP A 116 -13.72 15.09 18.68
C ASP A 116 -12.85 14.76 17.45
N THR A 117 -13.16 13.61 16.86
CA THR A 117 -12.42 13.03 15.74
C THR A 117 -13.37 12.22 14.87
N ASP A 118 -12.88 11.73 13.73
CA ASP A 118 -13.67 10.92 12.81
C ASP A 118 -13.36 9.43 12.98
N LEU A 119 -12.16 9.08 13.48
CA LEU A 119 -11.74 7.72 13.87
C LEU A 119 -10.88 7.78 15.14
N VAL A 120 -11.14 6.88 16.09
CA VAL A 120 -10.29 6.65 17.27
C VAL A 120 -9.54 5.32 17.09
N ILE A 121 -8.21 5.34 17.14
CA ILE A 121 -7.39 4.13 17.16
C ILE A 121 -6.76 4.02 18.55
N PHE A 122 -7.14 2.99 19.29
CA PHE A 122 -6.50 2.69 20.55
C PHE A 122 -5.14 2.04 20.30
N VAL A 123 -4.09 2.52 20.96
CA VAL A 123 -2.72 2.05 20.76
C VAL A 123 -2.29 1.19 21.94
N ASN A 124 -2.01 -0.07 21.65
CA ASN A 124 -1.33 -0.99 22.55
C ASN A 124 0.16 -1.07 22.18
N ILE A 125 1.03 -1.04 23.18
CA ILE A 125 2.45 -1.32 23.03
C ILE A 125 2.76 -2.63 23.74
N GLU A 126 3.42 -3.54 23.05
CA GLU A 126 3.77 -4.84 23.59
C GLU A 126 5.22 -5.23 23.23
N ASN A 127 5.82 -6.07 24.08
CA ASN A 127 7.13 -6.63 23.84
C ASN A 127 6.98 -8.14 23.69
N SER A 128 6.87 -8.58 22.44
CA SER A 128 6.53 -9.96 22.09
C SER A 128 7.60 -10.56 21.19
N ALA A 129 7.98 -11.81 21.47
CA ALA A 129 8.88 -12.57 20.60
C ALA A 129 8.18 -13.09 19.32
N LYS A 130 6.85 -12.93 19.21
CA LYS A 130 6.10 -13.30 18.00
C LYS A 130 6.48 -12.36 16.86
N PHE A 131 6.67 -12.93 15.67
CA PHE A 131 7.17 -12.22 14.49
C PHE A 131 6.10 -11.36 13.82
N TYR A 132 5.91 -10.14 14.34
CA TYR A 132 5.14 -9.07 13.71
C TYR A 132 5.67 -7.72 14.21
N LYS A 133 5.58 -6.69 13.37
CA LYS A 133 5.92 -5.32 13.77
C LYS A 133 4.73 -4.61 14.39
N ALA A 134 3.59 -4.62 13.71
CA ALA A 134 2.34 -4.07 14.18
C ALA A 134 1.17 -4.86 13.57
N TYR A 135 -0.03 -4.64 14.09
CA TYR A 135 -1.28 -4.96 13.42
C TYR A 135 -2.35 -3.96 13.85
N CYS A 136 -3.30 -3.66 12.96
CA CYS A 136 -4.44 -2.82 13.28
C CYS A 136 -5.70 -3.31 12.57
N GLY A 137 -6.84 -3.01 13.18
CA GLY A 137 -8.10 -3.14 12.47
C GLY A 137 -9.28 -2.51 13.20
N PRO A 138 -10.42 -2.44 12.51
CA PRO A 138 -11.62 -1.80 13.02
C PRO A 138 -12.39 -2.73 13.96
N ASN A 139 -12.87 -2.18 15.08
CA ASN A 139 -13.65 -2.92 16.08
C ASN A 139 -15.08 -2.41 16.23
N VAL A 140 -15.29 -1.12 15.97
CA VAL A 140 -16.59 -0.45 16.06
C VAL A 140 -16.82 0.40 14.83
N TYR A 141 -18.03 0.36 14.29
CA TYR A 141 -18.48 1.18 13.17
C TYR A 141 -19.68 2.03 13.55
N ASP A 142 -19.89 3.07 12.77
CA ASP A 142 -21.12 3.85 12.80
C ASP A 142 -22.24 3.09 12.07
N GLU A 143 -23.42 3.03 12.69
CA GLU A 143 -24.56 2.26 12.16
C GLU A 143 -25.20 2.92 10.93
N GLN A 144 -24.98 4.23 10.72
CA GLN A 144 -25.56 4.96 9.59
C GLN A 144 -24.67 4.84 8.35
N SER A 145 -23.39 5.16 8.51
CA SER A 145 -22.41 5.20 7.42
C SER A 145 -21.69 3.86 7.20
N LEU A 146 -21.84 2.88 8.09
CA LEU A 146 -21.10 1.61 8.14
C LEU A 146 -19.57 1.76 8.29
N ARG A 147 -19.09 2.99 8.41
CA ARG A 147 -17.68 3.34 8.46
C ARG A 147 -17.08 2.96 9.82
N PRO A 148 -15.84 2.46 9.87
CA PRO A 148 -15.09 2.33 11.12
C PRO A 148 -14.98 3.66 11.87
N ILE A 149 -15.27 3.62 13.18
CA ILE A 149 -15.16 4.78 14.09
C ILE A 149 -14.28 4.50 15.31
N MET A 150 -14.08 3.23 15.67
CA MET A 150 -13.05 2.83 16.62
C MET A 150 -12.32 1.58 16.14
N GLY A 151 -11.01 1.57 16.31
CA GLY A 151 -10.15 0.41 16.07
C GLY A 151 -9.08 0.29 17.15
N LEU A 152 -8.25 -0.74 17.04
CA LEU A 152 -7.05 -0.89 17.85
C LEU A 152 -5.86 -1.19 16.95
N MET A 153 -4.75 -0.55 17.28
CA MET A 153 -3.43 -0.87 16.76
C MET A 153 -2.61 -1.46 17.91
N SER A 154 -1.92 -2.56 17.64
CA SER A 154 -0.92 -3.10 18.54
C SER A 154 0.45 -3.01 17.89
N TRP A 155 1.44 -2.53 18.64
CA TRP A 155 2.80 -2.34 18.16
C TRP A 155 3.81 -3.14 18.99
N ASN A 156 4.65 -3.91 18.31
CA ASN A 156 5.66 -4.77 18.93
C ASN A 156 7.04 -4.10 19.01
N MET A 157 7.47 -3.78 20.23
CA MET A 157 8.76 -3.16 20.52
C MET A 157 9.95 -3.97 19.98
N ASN A 158 9.85 -5.29 19.97
CA ASN A 158 10.95 -6.18 19.58
C ASN A 158 11.36 -6.04 18.10
N TYR A 159 10.45 -5.56 17.23
CA TYR A 159 10.67 -5.43 15.79
C TYR A 159 10.63 -3.98 15.28
N THR A 160 10.50 -3.00 16.17
CA THR A 160 10.44 -1.58 15.78
C THR A 160 11.81 -1.00 15.47
N LYS A 161 12.85 -1.43 16.22
CA LYS A 161 14.21 -0.88 16.22
C LYS A 161 14.21 0.66 16.23
N ILE A 162 14.29 1.27 17.41
CA ILE A 162 14.37 2.73 17.51
C ILE A 162 15.81 3.20 17.25
N ASP A 163 16.03 3.77 16.07
CA ASP A 163 17.21 4.58 15.78
C ASP A 163 16.79 5.84 15.04
N ARG A 164 17.06 7.01 15.62
CA ARG A 164 16.71 8.32 15.06
C ARG A 164 17.70 8.81 14.00
N ASN A 165 18.78 8.08 13.77
CA ASN A 165 19.74 8.36 12.70
C ASN A 165 19.57 7.40 11.52
N ASP A 166 18.77 6.34 11.67
CA ASP A 166 18.48 5.37 10.62
C ASP A 166 17.22 5.77 9.86
N LYS A 167 17.43 6.50 8.76
CA LYS A 167 16.35 6.96 7.86
C LYS A 167 15.55 5.80 7.30
N ILE A 168 16.20 4.69 6.97
CA ILE A 168 15.56 3.50 6.39
C ILE A 168 14.63 2.87 7.42
N GLN A 169 15.08 2.77 8.67
CA GLN A 169 14.25 2.24 9.74
C GLN A 169 13.08 3.16 10.09
N TYR A 170 13.27 4.48 10.04
CA TYR A 170 12.19 5.45 10.22
C TYR A 170 11.14 5.36 9.11
N GLU A 171 11.55 5.40 7.84
CA GLU A 171 10.66 5.20 6.69
C GLU A 171 9.90 3.88 6.82
N SER A 172 10.61 2.81 7.13
CA SER A 172 10.04 1.47 7.32
C SER A 172 8.97 1.43 8.41
N ASN A 173 9.15 2.16 9.51
CA ASN A 173 8.18 2.25 10.59
C ASN A 173 6.98 3.12 10.21
N LEU A 174 7.21 4.24 9.51
CA LEU A 174 6.15 5.11 9.03
C LEU A 174 5.25 4.40 8.00
N GLU A 175 5.84 3.70 7.03
CA GLU A 175 5.13 2.87 6.05
C GLU A 175 4.29 1.79 6.73
N SER A 176 4.86 1.07 7.70
CA SER A 176 4.10 0.08 8.49
C SER A 176 2.92 0.73 9.22
N ALA A 177 3.10 1.93 9.79
CA ALA A 177 2.01 2.61 10.47
C ALA A 177 0.89 3.05 9.51
N ILE A 178 1.23 3.54 8.31
CA ILE A 178 0.24 3.89 7.27
C ILE A 178 -0.51 2.63 6.82
N HIS A 179 0.20 1.54 6.55
CA HIS A 179 -0.37 0.24 6.19
C HIS A 179 -1.40 -0.23 7.23
N GLU A 180 -1.02 -0.24 8.50
CA GLU A 180 -1.92 -0.68 9.57
C GLU A 180 -3.14 0.23 9.71
N VAL A 181 -2.97 1.54 9.59
CA VAL A 181 -4.12 2.46 9.64
C VAL A 181 -5.05 2.23 8.45
N ILE A 182 -4.57 1.84 7.27
CA ILE A 182 -5.45 1.47 6.13
C ILE A 182 -6.35 0.28 6.47
N HIS A 183 -5.85 -0.73 7.20
CA HIS A 183 -6.71 -1.77 7.77
C HIS A 183 -7.75 -1.17 8.72
N GLY A 184 -7.32 -0.31 9.65
CA GLY A 184 -8.20 0.43 10.57
C GLY A 184 -9.27 1.29 9.88
N LEU A 185 -8.99 1.78 8.67
CA LEU A 185 -9.93 2.54 7.83
C LEU A 185 -10.98 1.65 7.15
N GLY A 186 -10.76 0.33 7.10
CA GLY A 186 -11.71 -0.65 6.62
C GLY A 186 -11.22 -1.51 5.46
N PHE A 187 -9.94 -1.48 5.09
CA PHE A 187 -9.38 -2.47 4.16
C PHE A 187 -9.18 -3.81 4.90
N THR A 188 -10.21 -4.63 4.94
CA THR A 188 -10.17 -5.96 5.56
C THR A 188 -11.28 -6.81 4.98
N TYR A 189 -11.01 -8.11 4.81
CA TYR A 189 -11.95 -9.07 4.22
C TYR A 189 -13.37 -8.99 4.81
N ASP A 190 -13.47 -8.86 6.13
CA ASP A 190 -14.75 -8.81 6.86
C ASP A 190 -15.62 -7.62 6.43
N TYR A 191 -15.01 -6.60 5.83
CA TYR A 191 -15.65 -5.34 5.45
C TYR A 191 -15.92 -5.21 3.95
N PHE A 192 -15.42 -6.12 3.10
CA PHE A 192 -15.68 -6.01 1.66
C PHE A 192 -17.17 -5.98 1.35
N SER A 193 -17.97 -6.78 2.07
CA SER A 193 -19.44 -6.77 1.95
C SER A 193 -20.14 -5.48 2.39
N LYS A 194 -19.42 -4.54 3.01
CA LYS A 194 -19.94 -3.28 3.55
C LYS A 194 -19.69 -2.09 2.65
N TYR A 195 -18.86 -2.25 1.64
CA TYR A 195 -18.56 -1.17 0.71
C TYR A 195 -19.80 -0.80 -0.11
N TYR A 196 -19.96 0.50 -0.35
CA TYR A 196 -21.11 1.06 -1.06
C TYR A 196 -20.67 2.25 -1.91
N ASP A 197 -21.53 2.65 -2.85
CA ASP A 197 -21.28 3.83 -3.66
C ASP A 197 -21.64 5.08 -2.87
N SER A 198 -20.62 5.84 -2.46
CA SER A 198 -20.76 7.09 -1.70
C SER A 198 -21.60 8.16 -2.41
N VAL A 199 -21.76 8.08 -3.74
CA VAL A 199 -22.59 9.02 -4.52
C VAL A 199 -24.07 8.67 -4.40
N THR A 200 -24.42 7.40 -4.54
CA THR A 200 -25.81 6.96 -4.54
C THR A 200 -26.31 6.59 -3.15
N GLY A 201 -25.39 6.37 -2.21
CA GLY A 201 -25.62 5.79 -0.90
C GLY A 201 -25.93 4.29 -0.95
N LYS A 202 -26.02 3.65 -2.12
CA LYS A 202 -26.46 2.26 -2.28
C LYS A 202 -25.29 1.30 -2.40
N ASN A 203 -25.54 0.02 -2.08
CA ASN A 203 -24.62 -1.06 -2.43
C ASN A 203 -24.33 -1.05 -3.94
N TYR A 204 -23.13 -1.48 -4.32
CA TYR A 204 -22.81 -1.69 -5.73
C TYR A 204 -23.70 -2.77 -6.36
N GLU A 205 -23.94 -2.66 -7.67
CA GLU A 205 -24.80 -3.59 -8.40
C GLU A 205 -24.24 -5.01 -8.42
N LEU A 206 -22.91 -5.12 -8.52
CA LEU A 206 -22.19 -6.38 -8.43
C LEU A 206 -21.65 -6.59 -7.01
N PRO A 207 -21.48 -7.85 -6.57
CA PRO A 207 -20.78 -8.13 -5.32
C PRO A 207 -19.42 -7.43 -5.28
N ASN A 208 -19.09 -6.88 -4.13
CA ASN A 208 -17.81 -6.19 -3.93
C ASN A 208 -16.61 -7.13 -4.01
N PHE A 209 -16.85 -8.44 -3.80
CA PHE A 209 -15.86 -9.49 -3.94
C PHE A 209 -16.55 -10.81 -4.32
N TYR A 210 -15.76 -11.74 -4.85
CA TYR A 210 -16.17 -13.13 -5.08
C TYR A 210 -15.01 -14.08 -4.76
N LYS A 211 -15.31 -15.37 -4.57
CA LYS A 211 -14.28 -16.41 -4.44
C LYS A 211 -14.31 -17.33 -5.66
N GLN A 212 -13.13 -17.63 -6.20
CA GLN A 212 -12.95 -18.58 -7.29
C GLN A 212 -11.76 -19.48 -6.95
N ASN A 213 -11.95 -20.80 -6.96
CA ASN A 213 -10.92 -21.78 -6.58
C ASN A 213 -10.28 -21.50 -5.20
N ASN A 214 -11.10 -21.10 -4.23
CA ASN A 214 -10.68 -20.72 -2.88
C ASN A 214 -9.82 -19.44 -2.77
N VAL A 215 -9.64 -18.70 -3.88
CA VAL A 215 -8.97 -17.40 -3.91
C VAL A 215 -10.02 -16.29 -3.93
N THR A 216 -9.81 -15.24 -3.13
CA THR A 216 -10.70 -14.07 -3.07
C THR A 216 -10.29 -13.05 -4.13
N TYR A 217 -11.29 -12.51 -4.83
CA TYR A 217 -11.11 -11.44 -5.80
C TYR A 217 -11.96 -10.25 -5.40
N LEU A 218 -11.34 -9.07 -5.29
CA LEU A 218 -12.01 -7.82 -5.00
C LEU A 218 -12.46 -7.16 -6.31
N SER A 219 -13.75 -6.86 -6.44
CA SER A 219 -14.40 -6.49 -7.70
C SER A 219 -15.10 -5.12 -7.65
N THR A 220 -14.61 -4.22 -6.80
CA THR A 220 -15.21 -2.89 -6.65
C THR A 220 -14.94 -1.98 -7.86
N PRO A 221 -15.84 -1.05 -8.21
CA PRO A 221 -15.81 -0.47 -9.55
C PRO A 221 -14.61 0.42 -9.85
N ARG A 222 -14.20 1.35 -8.96
CA ARG A 222 -13.06 2.23 -9.24
C ARG A 222 -11.76 1.45 -9.27
N LEU A 223 -11.59 0.49 -8.36
CA LEU A 223 -10.44 -0.40 -8.33
C LEU A 223 -10.31 -1.17 -9.65
N ILE A 224 -11.40 -1.77 -10.14
CA ILE A 224 -11.38 -2.56 -11.37
C ILE A 224 -11.20 -1.71 -12.62
N ASN A 225 -11.85 -0.56 -12.72
CA ASN A 225 -11.64 0.34 -13.85
C ASN A 225 -10.17 0.79 -13.93
N PHE A 226 -9.57 1.12 -12.78
CA PHE A 226 -8.14 1.47 -12.73
C PHE A 226 -7.26 0.27 -13.11
N ALA A 227 -7.53 -0.90 -12.55
CA ALA A 227 -6.76 -2.12 -12.83
C ALA A 227 -6.81 -2.52 -14.32
N ARG A 228 -7.99 -2.45 -14.95
CA ARG A 228 -8.17 -2.72 -16.39
C ARG A 228 -7.28 -1.82 -17.24
N ALA A 229 -7.28 -0.52 -16.94
CA ALA A 229 -6.43 0.45 -17.62
C ALA A 229 -4.94 0.24 -17.32
N TYR A 230 -4.58 0.00 -16.06
CA TYR A 230 -3.20 -0.18 -15.62
C TYR A 230 -2.54 -1.42 -16.24
N PHE A 231 -3.22 -2.57 -16.20
CA PHE A 231 -2.71 -3.81 -16.77
C PHE A 231 -2.93 -3.92 -18.29
N ASN A 232 -3.75 -3.04 -18.88
CA ASN A 232 -4.27 -3.19 -20.25
C ASN A 232 -5.06 -4.52 -20.42
N CYS A 233 -5.96 -4.79 -19.49
CA CYS A 233 -6.78 -6.01 -19.48
C CYS A 233 -8.28 -5.67 -19.31
N SER A 234 -9.00 -5.44 -20.40
CA SER A 234 -10.43 -5.04 -20.39
C SER A 234 -11.35 -6.08 -19.73
N ASN A 235 -10.97 -7.36 -19.77
CA ASN A 235 -11.81 -8.46 -19.27
C ASN A 235 -11.59 -8.77 -17.79
N LEU A 236 -10.75 -8.00 -17.09
CA LEU A 236 -10.49 -8.20 -15.67
C LEU A 236 -11.76 -7.95 -14.86
N THR A 237 -12.21 -8.92 -14.06
CA THR A 237 -13.43 -8.81 -13.25
C THR A 237 -13.16 -8.58 -11.76
N GLY A 238 -11.92 -8.82 -11.32
CA GLY A 238 -11.52 -8.78 -9.93
C GLY A 238 -10.01 -8.68 -9.80
N ILE A 239 -9.51 -7.97 -8.79
CA ILE A 239 -8.11 -8.03 -8.36
C ILE A 239 -7.97 -9.16 -7.36
N GLN A 240 -7.01 -10.06 -7.59
CA GLN A 240 -6.70 -11.14 -6.65
C GLN A 240 -6.22 -10.56 -5.31
N MET A 241 -6.77 -11.09 -4.23
CA MET A 241 -6.26 -10.90 -2.87
C MET A 241 -5.22 -11.97 -2.55
N GLU A 242 -4.29 -11.65 -1.67
CA GLU A 242 -3.24 -12.57 -1.21
C GLU A 242 -3.83 -13.90 -0.76
N ASP A 243 -3.28 -15.01 -1.27
CA ASP A 243 -3.72 -16.38 -0.98
C ASP A 243 -2.67 -17.21 -0.21
N ASN A 244 -1.49 -16.64 0.07
CA ASN A 244 -0.43 -17.24 0.89
C ASN A 244 -0.30 -16.54 2.26
N GLY A 245 0.71 -16.91 3.05
CA GLY A 245 1.01 -16.31 4.37
C GLY A 245 0.13 -16.79 5.54
N GLY A 246 -1.08 -17.28 5.25
CA GLY A 246 -2.01 -17.84 6.25
C GLY A 246 -2.93 -16.80 6.91
N PRO A 247 -3.65 -17.18 7.99
CA PRO A 247 -4.64 -16.31 8.64
C PRO A 247 -4.05 -14.97 9.07
N GLY A 248 -4.76 -13.88 8.76
CA GLY A 248 -4.30 -12.50 9.02
C GLY A 248 -3.39 -11.93 7.93
N THR A 249 -2.97 -12.74 6.96
CA THR A 249 -2.30 -12.27 5.74
C THR A 249 -3.21 -12.49 4.53
N SER A 250 -3.63 -13.73 4.30
CA SER A 250 -4.52 -14.09 3.19
C SER A 250 -5.88 -13.39 3.31
N ASP A 251 -6.44 -12.91 2.22
CA ASP A 251 -7.69 -12.13 2.14
C ASP A 251 -7.64 -10.68 2.69
N TYR A 252 -6.56 -10.27 3.38
CA TYR A 252 -6.43 -8.90 3.95
C TYR A 252 -5.57 -7.96 3.09
N HIS A 253 -4.77 -8.50 2.18
CA HIS A 253 -3.76 -7.77 1.42
C HIS A 253 -3.90 -7.99 -0.09
N PHE A 254 -3.42 -7.05 -0.89
CA PHE A 254 -3.28 -7.29 -2.31
C PHE A 254 -2.26 -8.41 -2.59
N GLU A 255 -2.51 -9.16 -3.66
CA GLU A 255 -1.64 -10.23 -4.15
C GLU A 255 -0.22 -9.73 -4.46
N ARG A 256 0.78 -10.28 -3.74
CA ARG A 256 2.20 -9.94 -3.89
C ARG A 256 2.69 -10.08 -5.33
N LEU A 257 2.28 -11.11 -6.05
CA LEU A 257 2.73 -11.31 -7.43
C LEU A 257 2.16 -10.28 -8.41
N LEU A 258 0.98 -9.75 -8.11
CA LEU A 258 0.28 -8.81 -8.96
C LEU A 258 0.76 -7.37 -8.73
N LEU A 259 1.02 -6.99 -7.48
CA LEU A 259 1.34 -5.60 -7.09
C LEU A 259 2.72 -5.40 -6.43
N TYR A 260 3.51 -6.46 -6.23
CA TYR A 260 4.90 -6.43 -5.76
C TYR A 260 5.13 -5.60 -4.48
N ASN A 261 5.62 -4.37 -4.65
CA ASN A 261 5.99 -3.45 -3.58
C ASN A 261 4.90 -2.43 -3.24
N GLU A 262 3.66 -2.68 -3.66
CA GLU A 262 2.52 -1.90 -3.17
C GLU A 262 2.40 -2.05 -1.65
N LEU A 263 2.16 -0.92 -0.97
CA LEU A 263 2.16 -0.78 0.47
C LEU A 263 1.23 -1.80 1.15
N MET A 264 0.09 -2.13 0.55
CA MET A 264 -0.91 -3.05 1.09
C MET A 264 -0.73 -4.50 0.65
N THR A 265 0.47 -4.91 0.24
CA THR A 265 0.85 -6.33 0.14
C THR A 265 1.23 -6.89 1.52
N GLY A 266 1.14 -8.21 1.72
CA GLY A 266 1.13 -8.84 3.05
C GLY A 266 2.45 -8.87 3.84
N SER A 267 3.51 -8.22 3.36
CA SER A 267 4.78 -8.12 4.08
C SER A 267 5.61 -6.93 3.62
N GLN A 268 6.53 -6.43 4.44
CA GLN A 268 7.45 -5.38 4.00
C GLN A 268 8.57 -5.98 3.13
N LEU A 269 8.83 -5.34 1.98
CA LEU A 269 9.99 -5.62 1.13
C LEU A 269 11.15 -4.70 1.48
N THR A 270 12.38 -5.19 1.26
CA THR A 270 13.56 -4.30 1.25
C THR A 270 13.53 -3.50 -0.04
N GLY A 271 13.65 -2.17 0.06
CA GLY A 271 13.51 -1.26 -1.08
C GLY A 271 12.53 -0.14 -0.77
N ASN A 272 11.85 0.35 -1.81
CA ASN A 272 10.76 1.31 -1.66
C ASN A 272 9.44 0.54 -1.64
N LEU A 273 8.62 0.81 -0.63
CA LEU A 273 7.19 0.52 -0.69
C LEU A 273 6.47 1.69 -1.36
N LEU A 274 5.45 1.38 -2.15
CA LEU A 274 4.71 2.36 -2.96
C LEU A 274 3.26 2.38 -2.53
N ILE A 275 2.69 3.56 -2.25
CA ILE A 275 1.24 3.71 -2.11
C ILE A 275 0.65 4.21 -3.43
N THR A 276 0.01 3.29 -4.14
CA THR A 276 -0.42 3.50 -5.52
C THR A 276 -1.91 3.81 -5.61
N ASP A 277 -2.38 4.15 -6.82
CA ASP A 277 -3.81 4.28 -7.09
C ASP A 277 -4.61 3.02 -6.75
N PHE A 278 -4.02 1.81 -6.70
CA PHE A 278 -4.74 0.61 -6.23
C PHE A 278 -5.32 0.82 -4.82
N THR A 279 -4.51 1.31 -3.90
CA THR A 279 -4.95 1.62 -2.53
C THR A 279 -5.93 2.78 -2.50
N PHE A 280 -5.65 3.88 -3.21
CA PHE A 280 -6.54 5.05 -3.19
C PHE A 280 -7.91 4.77 -3.83
N GLN A 281 -7.96 4.04 -4.94
CA GLN A 281 -9.22 3.65 -5.57
C GLN A 281 -10.03 2.70 -4.69
N LEU A 282 -9.36 1.76 -4.01
CA LEU A 282 -10.03 0.91 -3.02
C LEU A 282 -10.61 1.72 -1.87
N LEU A 283 -9.84 2.66 -1.30
CA LEU A 283 -10.31 3.53 -0.22
C LEU A 283 -11.54 4.36 -0.62
N GLN A 284 -11.60 4.84 -1.87
CA GLN A 284 -12.81 5.47 -2.40
C GLN A 284 -13.98 4.50 -2.53
N ASP A 285 -13.69 3.28 -3.01
CA ASP A 285 -14.71 2.27 -3.22
C ASP A 285 -15.32 1.75 -1.93
N THR A 286 -14.65 1.92 -0.78
CA THR A 286 -15.27 1.65 0.53
C THR A 286 -16.59 2.39 0.73
N GLY A 287 -16.76 3.54 0.06
CA GLY A 287 -17.88 4.47 0.26
C GLY A 287 -17.68 5.40 1.46
N PHE A 288 -16.68 5.13 2.29
CA PHE A 288 -16.42 5.88 3.52
C PHE A 288 -15.61 7.15 3.28
N TYR A 289 -14.78 7.15 2.23
CA TYR A 289 -13.81 8.21 1.95
C TYR A 289 -13.89 8.70 0.51
N ARG A 290 -13.49 9.95 0.28
CA ARG A 290 -13.18 10.50 -1.05
C ARG A 290 -11.78 11.09 -1.05
N LEU A 291 -11.18 11.20 -2.22
CA LEU A 291 -9.84 11.77 -2.37
C LEU A 291 -9.92 13.29 -2.47
N SER A 292 -9.15 13.97 -1.63
CA SER A 292 -8.77 15.36 -1.84
C SER A 292 -7.67 15.44 -2.92
N ASP A 293 -6.98 16.58 -3.03
CA ASP A 293 -5.76 16.68 -3.84
C ASP A 293 -4.77 15.58 -3.43
N TYR A 294 -4.40 14.68 -4.34
CA TYR A 294 -3.57 13.51 -4.03
C TYR A 294 -2.56 13.23 -5.15
N SER A 295 -1.49 12.52 -4.80
CA SER A 295 -0.37 12.24 -5.71
C SER A 295 0.19 10.84 -5.42
N PRO A 296 -0.40 9.79 -5.98
CA PRO A 296 -0.01 8.40 -5.71
C PRO A 296 1.35 8.07 -6.32
N ASP A 297 2.07 7.14 -5.70
CA ASP A 297 3.29 6.58 -6.26
C ASP A 297 3.03 5.89 -7.61
N GLN A 298 4.03 5.90 -8.47
CA GLN A 298 3.96 5.29 -9.79
C GLN A 298 4.74 3.98 -9.81
N THR A 299 4.16 2.93 -10.39
CA THR A 299 4.84 1.65 -10.58
C THR A 299 4.82 1.22 -12.05
N GLN A 300 5.80 0.40 -12.42
CA GLN A 300 5.86 -0.28 -13.71
C GLN A 300 5.48 -1.77 -13.63
N TRP A 301 5.42 -2.33 -12.43
CA TRP A 301 5.19 -3.74 -12.23
C TRP A 301 3.86 -4.17 -12.85
N GLY A 302 3.91 -5.02 -13.87
CA GLY A 302 2.71 -5.51 -14.57
C GLY A 302 2.03 -4.50 -15.51
N ARG A 303 2.51 -3.25 -15.58
CA ARG A 303 1.85 -2.19 -16.36
C ARG A 303 1.81 -2.53 -17.85
N ASN A 304 0.64 -2.42 -18.46
CA ASN A 304 0.39 -2.72 -19.88
C ASN A 304 0.78 -4.13 -20.34
N LYS A 305 0.88 -5.11 -19.43
CA LYS A 305 1.27 -6.50 -19.78
C LYS A 305 0.12 -7.38 -20.27
N GLY A 306 -1.10 -6.85 -20.27
CA GLY A 306 -2.30 -7.53 -20.75
C GLY A 306 -2.86 -8.53 -19.74
N CYS A 307 -3.98 -9.15 -20.12
CA CYS A 307 -4.63 -10.17 -19.29
C CYS A 307 -3.78 -11.41 -19.03
N GLU A 308 -2.76 -11.68 -19.85
CA GLU A 308 -1.87 -12.82 -19.58
C GLU A 308 -1.09 -12.62 -18.28
N PHE A 309 -0.61 -11.41 -18.01
CA PHE A 309 0.05 -11.10 -16.74
C PHE A 309 -0.89 -11.37 -15.58
N VAL A 310 -2.11 -10.83 -15.62
CA VAL A 310 -3.09 -10.94 -14.52
C VAL A 310 -3.66 -12.35 -14.34
N ASN A 311 -3.51 -13.26 -15.29
CA ASN A 311 -4.03 -14.63 -15.13
C ASN A 311 -2.92 -15.67 -14.94
N LYS A 312 -1.67 -15.32 -15.28
CA LYS A 312 -0.53 -16.24 -15.36
C LYS A 312 0.77 -15.52 -15.01
N TYR A 313 0.76 -14.72 -13.93
CA TYR A 313 1.81 -13.76 -13.56
C TYR A 313 3.22 -14.38 -13.63
N CYS A 314 3.38 -15.68 -13.41
CA CYS A 314 4.69 -16.34 -13.35
C CYS A 314 5.11 -17.15 -14.59
N ASN A 315 4.50 -16.90 -15.74
CA ASN A 315 4.89 -17.54 -16.99
C ASN A 315 6.26 -17.01 -17.48
N ASN A 316 7.02 -17.80 -18.25
CA ASN A 316 8.45 -17.61 -18.60
C ASN A 316 8.83 -16.38 -19.45
N ASN A 317 7.97 -15.37 -19.59
CA ASN A 317 8.16 -14.25 -20.52
C ASN A 317 8.02 -12.85 -19.90
N PHE A 318 7.87 -12.72 -18.58
CA PHE A 318 7.72 -11.42 -17.91
C PHE A 318 9.02 -10.96 -17.26
N THR A 319 9.34 -9.68 -17.43
CA THR A 319 10.56 -9.04 -16.91
C THR A 319 10.54 -8.78 -15.40
N GLU A 320 9.33 -8.80 -14.83
CA GLU A 320 9.02 -8.66 -13.42
C GLU A 320 9.57 -9.85 -12.59
N PHE A 321 9.58 -11.03 -13.20
CA PHE A 321 10.01 -12.27 -12.57
C PHE A 321 11.40 -12.69 -13.05
N CYS A 322 12.03 -13.54 -12.26
CA CYS A 322 13.28 -14.18 -12.61
C CYS A 322 13.12 -15.70 -12.56
N TYR A 323 13.88 -16.41 -13.39
CA TYR A 323 13.67 -17.84 -13.63
C TYR A 323 14.87 -18.71 -13.25
N GLU A 324 16.02 -18.07 -13.01
CA GLU A 324 17.24 -18.73 -12.58
C GLU A 324 17.45 -18.48 -11.08
N LYS A 325 17.18 -19.49 -10.27
CA LYS A 325 17.38 -19.41 -8.81
C LYS A 325 18.80 -18.97 -8.48
N ASN A 326 18.92 -18.06 -7.52
CA ASN A 326 20.17 -17.44 -7.08
C ASN A 326 20.89 -16.58 -8.14
N ALA A 327 20.26 -16.27 -9.28
CA ALA A 327 20.82 -15.32 -10.23
C ALA A 327 20.87 -13.92 -9.60
N GLU A 328 22.09 -13.37 -9.52
CA GLU A 328 22.33 -12.01 -9.06
C GLU A 328 21.90 -11.00 -10.13
N SER A 329 21.31 -9.88 -9.70
CA SER A 329 20.91 -8.77 -10.54
C SER A 329 20.83 -7.49 -9.72
N CYS A 330 20.37 -6.40 -10.34
CA CYS A 330 19.65 -5.37 -9.62
C CYS A 330 18.18 -5.77 -9.41
N SER A 331 17.55 -5.24 -8.35
CA SER A 331 16.10 -5.32 -8.17
C SER A 331 15.35 -4.73 -9.36
N TYR A 332 14.06 -5.04 -9.50
CA TYR A 332 13.23 -4.57 -10.62
C TYR A 332 13.29 -3.03 -10.75
N ASP A 333 13.15 -2.33 -9.62
CA ASP A 333 13.23 -0.86 -9.53
C ASP A 333 14.67 -0.33 -9.40
N ARG A 334 15.68 -1.21 -9.49
CA ARG A 334 17.11 -0.88 -9.39
C ARG A 334 17.52 -0.17 -8.09
N THR A 335 16.76 -0.36 -7.02
CA THR A 335 17.00 0.25 -5.70
C THR A 335 18.09 -0.48 -4.90
N GLY A 336 18.53 -1.66 -5.32
CA GLY A 336 19.57 -2.42 -4.64
C GLY A 336 20.09 -3.59 -5.47
N GLN A 337 21.23 -4.13 -5.04
CA GLN A 337 21.71 -5.42 -5.57
C GLN A 337 20.87 -6.53 -4.99
N SER A 338 20.54 -7.53 -5.82
CA SER A 338 19.51 -8.50 -5.53
C SER A 338 19.90 -9.90 -5.98
N VAL A 339 19.09 -10.85 -5.52
CA VAL A 339 19.17 -12.25 -5.90
C VAL A 339 17.80 -12.80 -6.23
N CYS A 340 17.76 -13.64 -7.27
CA CYS A 340 16.54 -14.31 -7.70
C CYS A 340 16.11 -15.37 -6.67
N MET A 341 15.06 -15.09 -5.92
CA MET A 341 14.54 -15.99 -4.89
C MET A 341 13.02 -15.94 -4.82
N GLN A 342 12.45 -17.03 -4.30
CA GLN A 342 11.05 -17.14 -3.89
C GLN A 342 10.93 -16.69 -2.44
N GLU A 343 9.81 -16.07 -2.08
CA GLU A 343 9.42 -15.81 -0.69
C GLU A 343 8.06 -16.44 -0.37
N THR A 344 7.62 -16.32 0.88
CA THR A 344 6.38 -16.95 1.36
C THR A 344 5.14 -16.47 0.60
N LEU A 345 5.05 -15.17 0.26
CA LEU A 345 3.88 -14.60 -0.41
C LEU A 345 3.94 -14.73 -1.94
N SER A 346 5.12 -15.02 -2.50
CA SER A 346 5.29 -15.11 -3.94
C SER A 346 4.86 -16.46 -4.52
N GLY A 347 4.15 -17.29 -3.76
CA GLY A 347 3.75 -18.63 -4.19
C GLY A 347 4.95 -19.42 -4.71
N GLN A 348 4.92 -19.87 -5.97
CA GLN A 348 6.01 -20.62 -6.62
C GLN A 348 6.98 -19.73 -7.43
N CYS A 349 6.75 -18.43 -7.44
CA CYS A 349 7.41 -17.52 -8.37
C CYS A 349 8.61 -16.87 -7.70
N MET A 350 9.63 -16.60 -8.51
CA MET A 350 10.82 -15.91 -8.05
C MET A 350 10.87 -14.52 -8.69
N TYR A 351 11.35 -13.56 -7.92
CA TYR A 351 11.72 -12.24 -8.40
C TYR A 351 13.00 -11.80 -7.70
N GLN A 352 13.54 -10.67 -8.13
CA GLN A 352 14.78 -10.13 -7.62
C GLN A 352 14.59 -9.50 -6.23
N GLN A 353 15.07 -10.17 -5.19
CA GLN A 353 15.01 -9.72 -3.79
C GLN A 353 16.32 -9.04 -3.38
N ILE A 354 16.24 -7.83 -2.84
CA ILE A 354 17.40 -7.03 -2.44
C ILE A 354 18.08 -7.67 -1.21
N TYR A 355 19.41 -7.75 -1.24
CA TYR A 355 20.17 -8.09 -0.03
C TYR A 355 20.10 -6.93 0.96
N THR A 356 19.85 -7.22 2.23
CA THR A 356 19.63 -6.18 3.26
C THR A 356 20.79 -5.20 3.40
N ASP A 357 22.03 -5.65 3.16
CA ASP A 357 23.27 -4.87 3.16
C ASP A 357 23.64 -4.25 1.79
N GLN A 358 22.78 -4.41 0.78
CA GLN A 358 23.01 -3.92 -0.59
C GLN A 358 21.89 -3.01 -1.12
N LEU A 359 21.04 -2.49 -0.23
CA LEU A 359 20.10 -1.42 -0.56
C LEU A 359 20.89 -0.15 -0.87
N CYS A 360 20.76 0.38 -2.10
CA CYS A 360 21.56 1.51 -2.57
C CYS A 360 21.25 2.81 -1.83
N LYS A 361 20.01 3.02 -1.37
CA LYS A 361 19.65 4.22 -0.61
C LYS A 361 20.20 4.26 0.83
N ASN A 362 20.63 3.13 1.38
CA ASN A 362 21.10 3.06 2.76
C ASN A 362 22.58 3.46 2.87
N ASP A 363 22.84 4.70 3.30
CA ASP A 363 24.19 5.25 3.47
C ASP A 363 25.07 4.47 4.48
N GLN A 364 24.46 3.73 5.43
CA GLN A 364 25.19 2.86 6.36
C GLN A 364 25.91 1.72 5.63
N ASN A 365 25.41 1.27 4.47
CA ASN A 365 26.03 0.23 3.65
C ASN A 365 27.35 0.70 3.00
N GLN A 366 27.60 2.02 2.94
CA GLN A 366 28.88 2.57 2.49
C GLN A 366 30.04 2.06 3.38
N ILE A 367 29.82 1.90 4.69
CA ILE A 367 30.87 1.50 5.65
C ILE A 367 31.26 0.04 5.44
N GLN A 368 30.29 -0.83 5.17
CA GLN A 368 30.54 -2.26 4.95
C GLN A 368 31.30 -2.50 3.65
N ASN A 369 30.99 -1.71 2.61
CA ASN A 369 31.66 -1.78 1.30
C ASN A 369 33.01 -1.05 1.23
N LYS A 370 33.42 -0.25 2.24
CA LYS A 370 34.77 0.35 2.30
C LYS A 370 35.90 -0.69 2.30
N SER A 371 35.61 -1.94 2.66
CA SER A 371 36.56 -3.05 2.58
C SER A 371 36.78 -3.53 1.14
N SER A 372 35.83 -3.28 0.24
CA SER A 372 35.95 -3.57 -1.18
C SER A 372 36.75 -2.45 -1.86
N GLN A 373 37.64 -2.81 -2.77
CA GLN A 373 38.29 -1.84 -3.66
C GLN A 373 37.34 -1.40 -4.79
N ILE A 374 36.05 -1.72 -4.70
CA ILE A 374 35.04 -1.38 -5.68
C ILE A 374 34.51 0.02 -5.35
N ILE A 375 34.44 0.87 -6.37
CA ILE A 375 33.86 2.20 -6.24
C ILE A 375 32.34 2.03 -6.26
N SER A 376 31.72 2.24 -5.11
CA SER A 376 30.27 2.23 -4.94
C SER A 376 29.83 3.44 -4.14
N TYR A 377 28.61 3.89 -4.40
CA TYR A 377 27.97 5.01 -3.71
C TYR A 377 26.64 4.57 -3.11
N TYR A 378 26.40 4.91 -1.85
CA TYR A 378 25.14 4.65 -1.16
C TYR A 378 24.54 5.96 -0.64
N GLY A 379 23.26 6.20 -0.93
CA GLY A 379 22.52 7.42 -0.62
C GLY A 379 21.25 7.55 -1.44
N ASP A 380 20.40 8.55 -1.14
CA ASP A 380 19.06 8.71 -1.75
C ASP A 380 19.08 8.87 -3.28
N ASP A 381 20.20 9.32 -3.83
CA ASP A 381 20.50 9.46 -5.26
C ASP A 381 21.42 8.35 -5.78
N SER A 382 21.28 7.14 -5.24
CA SER A 382 21.99 5.94 -5.66
C SER A 382 21.08 4.93 -6.37
N ILE A 383 21.60 4.31 -7.43
CA ILE A 383 20.92 3.30 -8.23
C ILE A 383 21.83 2.09 -8.46
N CYS A 384 21.24 0.91 -8.49
CA CYS A 384 21.93 -0.31 -8.89
C CYS A 384 22.09 -0.38 -10.42
N ILE A 385 23.32 -0.61 -10.86
CA ILE A 385 23.66 -0.80 -12.26
C ILE A 385 24.51 -2.05 -12.45
N LYS A 386 24.58 -2.53 -13.69
CA LYS A 386 25.37 -3.69 -14.05
C LYS A 386 26.83 -3.28 -14.27
N GLY A 387 27.72 -4.11 -13.75
CA GLY A 387 29.16 -3.93 -13.76
C GLY A 387 29.69 -3.28 -12.49
N SER A 388 30.99 -3.00 -12.50
CA SER A 388 31.72 -2.37 -11.40
C SER A 388 32.97 -1.65 -11.92
N ILE A 389 33.50 -0.77 -11.09
CA ILE A 389 34.76 -0.07 -11.34
C ILE A 389 35.65 -0.19 -10.11
N SER A 390 36.96 -0.38 -10.33
CA SER A 390 37.97 -0.44 -9.28
C SER A 390 39.30 0.19 -9.74
N PRO A 391 40.11 0.78 -8.84
CA PRO A 391 41.49 1.16 -9.14
C PRO A 391 42.44 -0.05 -9.26
N ILE A 392 41.99 -1.26 -8.93
CA ILE A 392 42.73 -2.52 -9.13
C ILE A 392 41.90 -3.50 -9.95
N GLU A 393 42.47 -4.62 -10.40
CA GLU A 393 41.73 -5.67 -11.10
C GLU A 393 40.78 -6.45 -10.16
N SER A 394 39.72 -5.78 -9.71
CA SER A 394 38.64 -6.34 -8.90
C SER A 394 37.30 -6.01 -9.55
N PHE A 395 36.43 -7.02 -9.66
CA PHE A 395 35.19 -6.90 -10.41
C PHE A 395 34.02 -7.51 -9.64
N GLN A 396 32.90 -6.80 -9.64
CA GLN A 396 31.57 -7.25 -9.26
C GLN A 396 30.62 -7.15 -10.47
N LYS A 397 29.57 -7.97 -10.45
CA LYS A 397 28.56 -7.99 -11.54
C LYS A 397 27.59 -6.81 -11.47
N PHE A 398 27.35 -6.25 -10.28
CA PHE A 398 26.43 -5.15 -10.05
C PHE A 398 26.98 -4.26 -8.94
N THR A 399 26.73 -2.95 -9.03
CA THR A 399 27.16 -1.97 -8.03
C THR A 399 26.13 -0.86 -7.88
N CYS A 400 26.10 -0.23 -6.70
CA CYS A 400 25.34 0.99 -6.47
C CYS A 400 26.18 2.19 -6.90
N GLN A 401 25.64 3.05 -7.77
CA GLN A 401 26.30 4.26 -8.23
C GLN A 401 25.40 5.47 -8.07
N LYS A 402 26.04 6.63 -7.91
CA LYS A 402 25.32 7.90 -7.90
C LYS A 402 24.71 8.16 -9.28
N PHE A 403 23.49 8.66 -9.31
CA PHE A 403 22.85 9.05 -10.56
C PHE A 403 22.16 10.41 -10.47
N TYR A 404 21.85 10.94 -11.64
CA TYR A 404 21.10 12.18 -11.80
C TYR A 404 20.13 12.03 -12.98
N CYS A 405 18.91 12.56 -12.81
CA CYS A 405 17.94 12.69 -13.87
C CYS A 405 17.75 14.18 -14.17
N ASP A 406 17.95 14.58 -15.43
CA ASP A 406 17.71 15.96 -15.83
C ASP A 406 16.23 16.26 -16.04
N VAL A 407 15.91 17.51 -16.37
CA VAL A 407 14.53 17.99 -16.59
C VAL A 407 13.83 17.35 -17.80
N ASN A 408 14.56 16.64 -18.66
CA ASN A 408 14.04 15.92 -19.81
C ASN A 408 14.13 14.40 -19.62
N ASP A 409 14.19 13.93 -18.37
CA ASP A 409 14.29 12.51 -17.99
C ASP A 409 15.57 11.81 -18.50
N LYS A 410 16.63 12.54 -18.84
CA LYS A 410 17.90 11.90 -19.22
C LYS A 410 18.67 11.46 -18.00
N LEU A 411 18.94 10.16 -17.95
CA LEU A 411 19.73 9.53 -16.89
C LEU A 411 21.22 9.76 -17.11
N LYS A 412 21.90 10.17 -16.05
CA LYS A 412 23.35 10.27 -15.97
C LYS A 412 23.87 9.48 -14.77
N ILE A 413 24.98 8.77 -14.95
CA ILE A 413 25.70 8.08 -13.89
C ILE A 413 26.92 8.91 -13.50
N ILE A 414 27.12 9.08 -12.20
CA ILE A 414 28.19 9.92 -11.63
C ILE A 414 29.18 9.03 -10.88
N ILE A 415 30.46 9.19 -11.19
CA ILE A 415 31.55 8.35 -10.65
C ILE A 415 32.71 9.27 -10.27
N GLY A 416 32.85 9.55 -8.98
CA GLY A 416 33.72 10.63 -8.53
C GLY A 416 33.25 11.95 -9.15
N ASP A 417 34.14 12.62 -9.90
CA ASP A 417 33.85 13.88 -10.61
C ASP A 417 33.41 13.68 -12.07
N LEU A 418 33.26 12.43 -12.51
CA LEU A 418 32.93 12.09 -13.89
C LEU A 418 31.43 11.87 -14.07
N GLU A 419 30.91 12.35 -15.19
CA GLU A 419 29.50 12.26 -15.56
C GLU A 419 29.36 11.49 -16.87
N PHE A 420 28.49 10.48 -16.90
CA PHE A 420 28.24 9.64 -18.06
C PHE A 420 26.76 9.69 -18.45
N ASP A 421 26.49 10.12 -19.69
CA ASP A 421 25.13 10.24 -20.24
C ASP A 421 24.66 8.90 -20.83
N CYS A 422 23.67 8.27 -20.17
CA CYS A 422 23.12 6.99 -20.59
C CYS A 422 22.25 7.07 -21.85
N SER A 423 21.96 8.26 -22.37
CA SER A 423 21.27 8.41 -23.66
C SER A 423 22.18 8.21 -24.88
N GLN A 424 23.51 8.28 -24.69
CA GLN A 424 24.47 8.27 -25.80
C GLN A 424 25.12 6.89 -26.02
N SER A 425 25.33 6.12 -24.97
CA SER A 425 25.98 4.81 -25.04
C SER A 425 25.45 3.89 -23.95
N ALA A 426 25.29 2.61 -24.29
CA ALA A 426 24.95 1.57 -23.32
C ALA A 426 26.16 1.17 -22.44
N GLN A 427 27.38 1.33 -22.93
CA GLN A 427 28.61 1.02 -22.19
C GLN A 427 29.32 2.31 -21.79
N ILE A 428 29.75 2.39 -20.53
CA ILE A 428 30.48 3.52 -19.97
C ILE A 428 31.99 3.30 -20.19
N GLN A 429 32.64 4.23 -20.90
CA GLN A 429 34.09 4.21 -21.11
C GLN A 429 34.80 4.74 -19.86
N LEU A 430 35.70 3.93 -19.31
CA LEU A 430 36.43 4.29 -18.09
C LEU A 430 37.69 5.11 -18.39
N PRO A 431 38.09 6.03 -17.49
CA PRO A 431 39.38 6.70 -17.58
C PRO A 431 40.55 5.73 -17.42
N ASN A 432 41.73 6.15 -17.89
CA ASN A 432 42.97 5.43 -17.63
C ASN A 432 43.24 5.28 -16.13
N GLY A 433 43.63 4.08 -15.71
CA GLY A 433 43.92 3.76 -14.29
C GLY A 433 42.75 3.13 -13.52
N TYR A 434 41.60 2.94 -14.18
CA TYR A 434 40.49 2.18 -13.64
C TYR A 434 40.27 0.89 -14.43
N PHE A 435 39.86 -0.16 -13.73
CA PHE A 435 39.49 -1.45 -14.29
C PHE A 435 37.99 -1.67 -14.14
N GLY A 436 37.40 -2.40 -15.09
CA GLY A 436 36.02 -2.85 -15.05
C GLY A 436 35.21 -2.31 -16.22
N ASN A 437 33.89 -2.36 -16.08
CA ASN A 437 32.95 -1.78 -17.01
C ASN A 437 31.64 -1.51 -16.28
N LEU A 438 30.89 -0.51 -16.74
CA LEU A 438 29.52 -0.28 -16.32
C LEU A 438 28.60 -0.22 -17.54
N GLU A 439 27.40 -0.76 -17.35
CA GLU A 439 26.35 -0.76 -18.35
C GLU A 439 25.18 0.09 -17.88
N CYS A 440 24.82 1.07 -18.71
CA CYS A 440 23.66 1.91 -18.48
C CYS A 440 22.37 1.06 -18.46
N PRO A 441 21.38 1.43 -17.62
CA PRO A 441 20.08 0.77 -17.61
C PRO A 441 19.44 0.71 -18.99
N TYR A 442 18.80 -0.42 -19.28
CA TYR A 442 17.90 -0.51 -20.42
C TYR A 442 16.72 0.47 -20.23
N ASN A 443 16.37 1.22 -21.28
CA ASN A 443 15.38 2.31 -21.25
C ASN A 443 15.65 3.35 -20.14
N PRO A 444 16.77 4.09 -20.19
CA PRO A 444 17.18 5.01 -19.13
C PRO A 444 16.15 6.11 -18.83
N GLU A 445 15.36 6.54 -19.81
CA GLU A 445 14.29 7.53 -19.60
C GLU A 445 13.21 7.02 -18.65
N LYS A 446 12.85 5.73 -18.72
CA LYS A 446 11.84 5.14 -17.83
C LYS A 446 12.31 5.10 -16.38
N VAL A 447 13.61 4.93 -16.14
CA VAL A 447 14.21 4.99 -14.80
C VAL A 447 13.93 6.35 -14.16
N CYS A 448 14.07 7.44 -14.93
CA CYS A 448 13.80 8.79 -14.44
C CYS A 448 12.29 9.10 -14.30
N GLN A 449 11.48 8.63 -15.24
CA GLN A 449 10.04 8.86 -15.27
C GLN A 449 9.29 8.22 -14.09
N PHE A 450 9.69 7.01 -13.69
CA PHE A 450 8.99 6.21 -12.67
C PHE A 450 9.73 6.15 -11.32
N ARG A 451 10.66 7.09 -11.09
CA ARG A 451 11.30 7.24 -9.80
C ARG A 451 10.29 7.75 -8.77
N ASN A 452 10.31 7.18 -7.56
CA ASN A 452 9.48 7.63 -6.44
C ASN A 452 10.30 8.20 -5.26
N ASP A 453 11.64 8.08 -5.26
CA ASP A 453 12.47 8.54 -4.14
C ASP A 453 12.39 10.05 -3.93
N CYS A 454 12.46 10.45 -2.66
CA CYS A 454 12.47 11.85 -2.25
C CYS A 454 13.87 12.28 -1.80
N PRO A 455 14.20 13.57 -1.93
CA PRO A 455 15.47 14.10 -1.42
C PRO A 455 15.58 13.92 0.10
N ASN A 456 16.75 13.47 0.56
CA ASN A 456 17.11 13.36 1.98
C ASN A 456 16.14 12.50 2.82
N SER A 457 15.39 11.57 2.22
CA SER A 457 14.31 10.83 2.91
C SER A 457 13.31 11.75 3.63
N CYS A 458 13.00 12.90 3.03
CA CYS A 458 12.18 13.96 3.65
C CYS A 458 12.67 14.36 5.05
N GLY A 459 13.97 14.19 5.29
CA GLY A 459 14.64 14.62 6.50
C GLY A 459 14.08 14.01 7.79
N MET A 460 13.39 12.87 7.70
CA MET A 460 12.61 12.25 8.80
C MET A 460 11.55 13.18 9.43
N ASN A 461 11.18 14.25 8.72
CA ASN A 461 10.18 15.24 9.10
C ASN A 461 9.02 15.29 8.08
N GLY A 462 8.83 14.21 7.33
CA GLY A 462 7.79 14.12 6.31
C GLY A 462 7.64 12.71 5.77
N PHE A 463 6.62 12.52 4.94
CA PHE A 463 6.38 11.31 4.19
C PHE A 463 6.72 11.53 2.71
N CYS A 464 7.44 10.58 2.11
CA CYS A 464 7.74 10.60 0.69
C CYS A 464 6.61 9.96 -0.12
N ILE A 465 6.09 10.67 -1.11
CA ILE A 465 5.14 10.13 -2.07
C ILE A 465 5.33 10.78 -3.44
N ASN A 466 5.49 9.98 -4.49
CA ASN A 466 5.68 10.42 -5.87
C ASN A 466 6.74 11.53 -6.01
N ARG A 467 7.93 11.32 -5.42
CA ARG A 467 9.06 12.27 -5.39
C ARG A 467 8.81 13.58 -4.63
N GLN A 468 7.71 13.68 -3.89
CA GLN A 468 7.36 14.86 -3.12
C GLN A 468 7.34 14.54 -1.63
N CYS A 469 8.01 15.39 -0.85
CA CYS A 469 7.94 15.33 0.59
C CYS A 469 6.70 16.07 1.11
N ILE A 470 5.82 15.32 1.78
CA ILE A 470 4.73 15.86 2.56
C ILE A 470 5.23 16.06 3.99
N CYS A 471 5.57 17.30 4.32
CA CYS A 471 6.18 17.62 5.61
C CYS A 471 5.20 17.55 6.78
N ALA A 472 5.72 17.18 7.95
CA ALA A 472 5.06 17.29 9.25
C ALA A 472 4.94 18.76 9.67
N LYS A 473 3.88 19.11 10.41
CA LYS A 473 3.62 20.50 10.86
C LYS A 473 4.85 21.06 11.56
N GLY A 474 5.23 22.29 11.24
CA GLY A 474 6.48 22.90 11.71
C GLY A 474 7.64 22.78 10.73
N TYR A 475 7.52 21.97 9.68
CA TYR A 475 8.57 21.76 8.67
C TYR A 475 8.07 22.01 7.24
N SER A 476 8.97 22.48 6.38
CA SER A 476 8.79 22.80 4.96
C SER A 476 10.11 22.61 4.20
N GLY A 477 10.17 23.02 2.92
CA GLY A 477 11.26 22.72 2.02
C GLY A 477 10.98 21.47 1.20
N LEU A 478 11.77 21.27 0.14
CA LEU A 478 11.66 20.10 -0.74
C LEU A 478 11.98 18.78 -0.02
N ASP A 479 12.70 18.85 1.10
CA ASP A 479 13.17 17.72 1.91
C ASP A 479 12.75 17.83 3.40
N CYS A 480 11.82 18.74 3.74
CA CYS A 480 11.32 18.97 5.10
C CYS A 480 12.36 19.35 6.16
N GLN A 481 13.48 19.96 5.77
CA GLN A 481 14.50 20.44 6.73
C GLN A 481 14.32 21.90 7.17
N GLN A 482 13.41 22.66 6.55
CA GLN A 482 13.22 24.08 6.86
C GLN A 482 12.08 24.27 7.87
N ILE A 483 12.29 25.07 8.91
CA ILE A 483 11.23 25.38 9.89
C ILE A 483 10.14 26.24 9.24
N CYS A 484 8.87 25.94 9.55
CA CYS A 484 7.72 26.66 9.03
C CYS A 484 6.54 26.71 10.02
N ASP A 485 6.22 27.92 10.47
CA ASP A 485 5.05 28.20 11.30
C ASP A 485 3.80 28.57 10.47
N GLY A 486 3.97 28.79 9.16
CA GLY A 486 2.92 29.14 8.20
C GLY A 486 2.30 27.93 7.50
N TYR A 487 1.49 28.21 6.47
CA TYR A 487 0.95 27.20 5.58
C TYR A 487 2.01 26.68 4.61
N ARG A 488 1.91 25.40 4.27
CA ARG A 488 2.88 24.71 3.44
C ARG A 488 2.27 24.33 2.11
N TYR A 489 3.00 24.60 1.04
CA TYR A 489 2.58 24.29 -0.32
C TYR A 489 3.79 24.17 -1.24
N GLN A 490 3.92 23.04 -1.94
CA GLN A 490 4.99 22.80 -2.92
C GLN A 490 6.41 23.13 -2.41
N GLY A 491 6.69 22.78 -1.16
CA GLY A 491 7.99 23.05 -0.51
C GLY A 491 8.16 24.46 0.06
N PHE A 492 7.22 25.38 -0.17
CA PHE A 492 7.28 26.74 0.38
C PHE A 492 6.56 26.86 1.72
N CYS A 493 7.06 27.74 2.59
CA CYS A 493 6.38 28.22 3.79
C CYS A 493 5.72 29.57 3.52
N LEU A 494 4.41 29.67 3.72
CA LEU A 494 3.58 30.79 3.29
C LEU A 494 2.72 31.31 4.44
N GLU A 495 2.52 32.62 4.52
CA GLU A 495 1.57 33.19 5.49
C GLU A 495 0.12 32.90 5.14
N ASN A 496 -0.20 32.89 3.84
CA ASN A 496 -1.53 32.65 3.29
C ASN A 496 -1.46 31.68 2.12
N CYS A 497 -2.51 30.91 1.91
CA CYS A 497 -2.57 29.97 0.81
C CYS A 497 -2.64 30.66 -0.56
N PRO A 498 -1.92 30.16 -1.58
CA PRO A 498 -1.99 30.68 -2.94
C PRO A 498 -3.41 30.62 -3.53
N ASN A 499 -3.65 31.42 -4.57
CA ASN A 499 -4.90 31.36 -5.32
C ASN A 499 -5.20 29.94 -5.81
N LEU A 500 -6.47 29.55 -5.78
CA LEU A 500 -6.97 28.22 -6.17
C LEU A 500 -6.48 27.07 -5.26
N THR A 501 -5.97 27.39 -4.09
CA THR A 501 -5.71 26.44 -3.00
C THR A 501 -6.49 26.86 -1.75
N TYR A 502 -6.72 25.92 -0.86
CA TYR A 502 -7.58 26.09 0.30
C TYR A 502 -6.82 25.77 1.59
N PRO A 503 -6.98 26.56 2.66
CA PRO A 503 -6.25 26.35 3.90
C PRO A 503 -6.79 25.15 4.69
N LEU A 504 -5.87 24.30 5.13
CA LEU A 504 -6.10 23.25 6.11
C LEU A 504 -5.43 23.66 7.43
N ASP A 505 -6.20 24.36 8.28
CA ASP A 505 -5.66 25.04 9.46
C ASP A 505 -5.01 24.13 10.50
N SER A 506 -5.60 22.95 10.74
CA SER A 506 -5.12 21.99 11.76
C SER A 506 -3.67 21.58 11.51
N ILE A 507 -3.34 21.33 10.24
CA ILE A 507 -2.01 20.93 9.81
C ILE A 507 -1.22 22.08 9.16
N LYS A 508 -1.76 23.29 9.01
CA LYS A 508 -1.10 24.40 8.30
C LYS A 508 -0.58 23.98 6.91
N PHE A 509 -1.49 23.53 6.05
CA PHE A 509 -1.19 23.09 4.68
C PHE A 509 -2.16 23.75 3.70
N CYS A 510 -1.74 24.02 2.47
CA CYS A 510 -2.64 24.48 1.41
C CYS A 510 -2.98 23.32 0.48
N ILE A 511 -4.25 22.97 0.40
CA ILE A 511 -4.71 21.86 -0.41
C ILE A 511 -5.29 22.34 -1.74
N GLY A 512 -5.01 21.60 -2.82
CA GLY A 512 -5.58 21.89 -4.14
C GLY A 512 -7.00 21.36 -4.33
N CYS A 513 -7.40 21.23 -5.60
CA CYS A 513 -8.67 20.62 -5.98
C CYS A 513 -8.74 19.13 -5.64
N PRO A 514 -9.97 18.55 -5.52
CA PRO A 514 -10.14 17.12 -5.31
C PRO A 514 -9.40 16.27 -6.35
N GLY A 515 -9.17 15.00 -6.01
CA GLY A 515 -8.49 14.05 -6.88
C GLY A 515 -9.05 14.02 -8.30
N ASN A 516 -8.16 14.03 -9.30
CA ASN A 516 -8.49 14.00 -10.73
C ASN A 516 -9.34 15.18 -11.23
N CYS A 517 -9.45 16.26 -10.45
CA CYS A 517 -10.13 17.48 -10.84
C CYS A 517 -9.20 18.43 -11.61
N ASP A 518 -9.71 19.06 -12.67
CA ASP A 518 -9.03 20.10 -13.47
C ASP A 518 -9.31 21.50 -12.89
N SER A 519 -10.56 21.73 -12.45
CA SER A 519 -10.95 22.98 -11.78
C SER A 519 -12.06 22.76 -10.75
N CYS A 520 -11.96 23.42 -9.60
CA CYS A 520 -12.86 23.25 -8.45
C CYS A 520 -13.25 24.61 -7.82
N SER A 521 -14.38 24.65 -7.12
CA SER A 521 -14.74 25.79 -6.25
C SER A 521 -14.23 25.65 -4.83
N ASN A 522 -13.90 24.42 -4.40
CA ASN A 522 -13.32 24.11 -3.10
C ASN A 522 -12.55 22.78 -3.16
N TYR A 523 -11.77 22.45 -2.13
CA TYR A 523 -11.00 21.20 -2.00
C TYR A 523 -11.86 19.93 -2.00
N ASN A 524 -13.17 20.07 -1.83
CA ASN A 524 -14.17 19.00 -1.81
C ASN A 524 -15.27 19.17 -2.89
N GLN A 525 -15.10 20.13 -3.82
CA GLN A 525 -16.12 20.44 -4.82
C GLN A 525 -15.49 20.73 -6.18
N CYS A 526 -15.35 19.66 -6.98
CA CYS A 526 -14.93 19.75 -8.37
C CYS A 526 -16.03 20.28 -9.28
N ILE A 527 -15.64 21.08 -10.27
CA ILE A 527 -16.51 21.63 -11.32
C ILE A 527 -16.23 20.94 -12.65
N LYS A 528 -14.96 20.61 -12.92
CA LYS A 528 -14.53 20.00 -14.18
C LYS A 528 -13.43 18.98 -13.91
N CYS A 529 -13.63 17.76 -14.43
CA CYS A 529 -12.66 16.68 -14.31
C CYS A 529 -11.58 16.75 -15.40
N LYS A 530 -10.43 16.14 -15.09
CA LYS A 530 -9.41 15.82 -16.09
C LYS A 530 -9.99 14.83 -17.12
N SER A 531 -9.39 14.78 -18.31
CA SER A 531 -9.78 13.81 -19.36
C SER A 531 -9.72 12.37 -18.82
N GLY A 532 -10.67 11.53 -19.22
CA GLY A 532 -10.79 10.13 -18.76
C GLY A 532 -11.58 9.95 -17.44
N TYR A 533 -12.04 11.04 -16.81
CA TYR A 533 -12.80 11.00 -15.55
C TYR A 533 -14.19 11.62 -15.69
N LEU A 534 -15.14 11.07 -14.92
CA LEU A 534 -16.54 11.49 -14.86
C LEU A 534 -16.82 12.27 -13.59
N LEU A 535 -17.42 13.45 -13.72
CA LEU A 535 -17.88 14.24 -12.57
C LEU A 535 -19.11 13.58 -11.93
N ARG A 536 -19.02 13.23 -10.64
CA ARG A 536 -20.09 12.65 -9.82
C ARG A 536 -20.07 13.30 -8.43
N GLU A 537 -21.12 14.07 -8.10
CA GLU A 537 -21.28 14.77 -6.80
C GLU A 537 -20.04 15.56 -6.36
N GLY A 538 -19.46 16.37 -7.25
CA GLY A 538 -18.31 17.21 -6.91
C GLY A 538 -16.96 16.48 -6.91
N PHE A 539 -16.88 15.25 -7.44
CA PHE A 539 -15.64 14.48 -7.52
C PHE A 539 -15.48 13.79 -8.87
N CYS A 540 -14.25 13.41 -9.21
CA CYS A 540 -13.90 12.84 -10.51
C CYS A 540 -13.61 11.34 -10.41
N ASP A 541 -14.57 10.54 -10.85
CA ASP A 541 -14.48 9.08 -10.82
C ASP A 541 -14.00 8.50 -12.16
N ASN A 542 -13.31 7.36 -12.12
CA ASN A 542 -12.63 6.76 -13.27
C ASN A 542 -13.52 5.84 -14.15
N PHE A 543 -14.85 5.99 -14.09
CA PHE A 543 -15.81 5.14 -14.83
C PHE A 543 -15.77 5.27 -16.37
N ILE A 544 -14.94 6.17 -16.91
CA ILE A 544 -14.76 6.35 -18.37
C ILE A 544 -13.51 5.61 -18.87
N LEU A 545 -12.54 5.29 -18.01
CA LEU A 545 -11.30 4.62 -18.42
C LEU A 545 -11.56 3.31 -19.20
N ASP A 546 -12.54 2.53 -18.77
CA ASP A 546 -12.95 1.30 -19.44
C ASP A 546 -13.54 1.53 -20.85
N LYS A 547 -14.21 2.67 -21.07
CA LYS A 547 -14.78 3.01 -22.38
C LYS A 547 -13.70 3.40 -23.37
N GLU A 548 -12.62 4.02 -22.89
CA GLU A 548 -11.50 4.44 -23.72
C GLU A 548 -10.65 3.24 -24.21
N LEU A 549 -10.48 2.20 -23.37
CA LEU A 549 -9.86 0.92 -23.76
C LEU A 549 -10.61 0.20 -24.91
N GLY A 550 -11.94 0.38 -24.98
CA GLY A 550 -12.76 -0.13 -26.09
C GLY A 550 -12.66 0.70 -27.38
N SER A 551 -12.18 1.95 -27.28
CA SER A 551 -12.12 2.89 -28.41
C SER A 551 -10.76 2.92 -29.13
N SER A 552 -9.70 2.34 -28.56
CA SER A 552 -8.37 2.30 -29.17
C SER A 552 -8.16 1.14 -30.16
N ASN A 553 -9.22 0.36 -30.48
CA ASN A 553 -9.17 -0.74 -31.46
C ASN A 553 -10.02 -0.49 -32.73
N SER A 554 -10.51 0.74 -32.98
CA SER A 554 -11.36 1.04 -34.14
C SER A 554 -10.72 1.95 -35.19
N HIS A 555 -9.45 1.70 -35.52
CA HIS A 555 -8.84 2.28 -36.73
C HIS A 555 -8.14 1.25 -37.60
N PHE A 556 -8.76 0.09 -37.82
CA PHE A 556 -8.58 -0.71 -39.04
C PHE A 556 -9.77 -1.67 -39.10
N PHE A 557 -10.75 -1.39 -39.95
CA PHE A 557 -11.39 -2.36 -40.87
C PHE A 557 -12.56 -1.68 -41.57
N ASN A 558 -12.39 -1.52 -42.88
CA ASN A 558 -13.43 -1.13 -43.82
C ASN A 558 -14.53 -2.19 -43.89
N GLU A 559 -15.71 -1.69 -44.22
CA GLU A 559 -16.98 -2.34 -44.53
C GLU A 559 -16.86 -3.57 -45.45
N SER A 560 -17.60 -4.64 -45.11
CA SER A 560 -18.56 -5.27 -46.04
C SER A 560 -19.38 -6.42 -45.37
N ASN A 561 -20.67 -6.16 -45.21
CA ASN A 561 -21.85 -6.99 -45.52
C ASN A 561 -22.01 -8.47 -45.06
N ASN A 562 -23.06 -8.63 -44.22
CA ASN A 562 -24.20 -9.59 -44.31
C ASN A 562 -24.13 -10.99 -43.63
N PRO A 563 -25.30 -11.62 -43.31
CA PRO A 563 -25.68 -11.98 -41.93
C PRO A 563 -26.16 -13.44 -41.76
N GLN A 564 -26.75 -13.75 -40.59
CA GLN A 564 -27.34 -15.02 -40.12
C GLN A 564 -26.33 -15.96 -39.44
N SER A 565 -26.61 -16.69 -38.35
CA SER A 565 -27.88 -17.19 -37.81
C SER A 565 -27.80 -17.43 -36.29
N SER A 566 -28.99 -17.54 -35.70
CA SER A 566 -29.33 -17.98 -34.35
C SER A 566 -28.72 -19.31 -33.91
N GLU A 567 -28.47 -19.48 -32.60
CA GLU A 567 -29.13 -20.51 -31.79
C GLU A 567 -28.89 -20.33 -30.28
N GLN A 568 -29.98 -20.48 -29.53
CA GLN A 568 -30.06 -20.51 -28.08
C GLN A 568 -29.55 -21.86 -27.56
N ASN A 569 -28.89 -21.87 -26.40
CA ASN A 569 -29.05 -22.99 -25.47
C ASN A 569 -28.80 -22.53 -24.03
N SER A 570 -29.88 -22.56 -23.26
CA SER A 570 -29.97 -22.49 -21.82
C SER A 570 -29.54 -23.82 -21.20
N ALA A 571 -28.64 -23.79 -20.22
CA ALA A 571 -28.36 -24.94 -19.35
C ALA A 571 -28.60 -24.54 -17.89
N GLU A 572 -29.63 -25.15 -17.31
CA GLU A 572 -29.98 -25.13 -15.89
C GLU A 572 -28.88 -25.83 -15.07
N ILE A 573 -28.43 -25.20 -13.99
CA ILE A 573 -27.53 -25.81 -13.01
C ILE A 573 -28.36 -26.29 -11.82
N ILE A 574 -28.42 -27.62 -11.68
CA ILE A 574 -29.06 -28.34 -10.58
C ILE A 574 -28.13 -28.29 -9.36
N ILE A 575 -28.65 -27.74 -8.26
CA ILE A 575 -28.03 -27.73 -6.93
C ILE A 575 -28.20 -29.13 -6.32
N SER A 576 -27.09 -29.79 -5.99
CA SER A 576 -27.06 -31.04 -5.22
C SER A 576 -26.17 -30.85 -3.99
N THR A 577 -26.81 -30.76 -2.83
CA THR A 577 -26.21 -30.87 -1.51
C THR A 577 -25.91 -32.33 -1.21
N ASN A 578 -24.67 -32.70 -0.86
CA ASN A 578 -24.43 -33.82 0.04
C ASN A 578 -23.10 -33.68 0.78
N CYS A 579 -23.25 -33.50 2.09
CA CYS A 579 -22.24 -33.58 3.13
C CYS A 579 -22.05 -35.06 3.52
N ASN A 580 -20.84 -35.42 3.97
CA ASN A 580 -20.37 -36.76 4.38
C ASN A 580 -19.84 -37.66 3.25
N ILE A 581 -18.53 -37.60 3.02
CA ILE A 581 -17.58 -38.74 2.88
C ILE A 581 -16.18 -38.11 2.94
N LEU A 582 -15.63 -37.93 4.15
CA LEU A 582 -14.21 -37.58 4.33
C LEU A 582 -13.62 -38.11 5.65
N ILE A 583 -14.08 -39.30 6.10
CA ILE A 583 -13.56 -39.94 7.32
C ILE A 583 -13.00 -41.35 7.06
N ILE A 584 -13.16 -41.90 5.85
CA ILE A 584 -12.71 -43.28 5.54
C ILE A 584 -11.37 -43.32 4.79
N TYR A 585 -10.89 -42.20 4.22
CA TYR A 585 -9.61 -42.16 3.48
C TYR A 585 -8.37 -41.87 4.34
N LEU A 586 -8.53 -41.41 5.59
CA LEU A 586 -7.41 -41.07 6.49
C LEU A 586 -6.93 -42.23 7.39
N LEU A 587 -7.68 -43.33 7.46
CA LEU A 587 -7.31 -44.51 8.27
C LEU A 587 -6.56 -45.60 7.48
N LEU A 588 -6.49 -45.50 6.15
CA LEU A 588 -5.78 -46.46 5.30
C LEU A 588 -4.37 -46.02 4.88
N LEU A 589 -3.96 -44.78 5.18
CA LEU A 589 -2.62 -44.25 4.88
C LEU A 589 -1.65 -44.28 6.07
N MET A 590 -2.09 -44.67 7.28
CA MET A 590 -1.22 -44.83 8.46
C MET A 590 -0.73 -46.28 8.71
N LEU A 591 -0.90 -47.19 7.75
CA LEU A 591 -0.35 -48.56 7.83
C LEU A 591 0.74 -48.86 6.79
N LEU A 592 1.20 -47.84 6.07
CA LEU A 592 2.38 -47.91 5.21
C LEU A 592 3.21 -46.63 5.38
N TYR A 593 3.82 -46.46 6.55
CA TYR A 593 5.13 -45.84 6.77
C TYR A 593 5.63 -46.11 8.19
#